data_AF-A0A966V2I9-F1
#
_entry.id   AF-A0A966V2I9-F1
#
_cell.length_a   1.000
_cell.length_b   1.000
_cell.length_c   1.000
_cell.angle_alpha   90.00
_cell.angle_beta   90.00
_cell.angle_gamma   90.00
#
_symmetry.space_group_name_H-M   'P 1'
#
loop_
_entity.id
_entity.type
_entity.pdbx_description
1 polymer ?
#
loop_
_entity_poly.entity_id
_entity_poly.type
_entity_poly.pdbx_seq_one_letter_code
_entity_poly.pdbx_strand_id
1 'polypeptide(L)' 'MRAWLAYITTSSDLQRAIERDLEPFGLDGGDYQLLAMLSDAPDGRMKMCDLADTLRLSRSGLTRRMDGVLRKKLVTRV' A
#
# COMPACT_ATOMS: atom_id res chain seq x y z
N MET A 1 -19.34 3.28 23.31
CA MET A 1 -18.03 3.94 23.47
C MET A 1 -16.82 2.99 23.56
N ARG A 2 -16.83 1.92 24.37
CA ARG A 2 -15.65 1.02 24.50
C ARG A 2 -15.11 0.45 23.18
N ALA A 3 -15.99 -0.04 22.31
CA ALA A 3 -15.59 -0.60 21.01
C ALA A 3 -14.96 0.46 20.08
N TRP A 4 -15.52 1.67 20.04
CA TRP A 4 -14.96 2.78 19.26
C TRP A 4 -13.57 3.18 19.74
N LEU A 5 -13.39 3.35 21.06
CA LEU A 5 -12.09 3.68 21.64
C LEU A 5 -11.06 2.58 21.37
N ALA A 6 -11.43 1.31 21.56
CA ALA A 6 -10.56 0.19 21.24
C ALA A 6 -10.16 0.17 19.76
N TYR A 7 -11.09 0.45 18.85
CA TYR A 7 -10.81 0.54 17.42
C TYR A 7 -9.76 1.62 17.13
N ILE A 8 -9.99 2.88 17.54
CA ILE A 8 -9.08 3.98 17.19
C ILE A 8 -7.68 3.84 17.80
N THR A 9 -7.56 3.29 19.01
CA THR A 9 -6.25 3.09 19.64
C THR A 9 -5.51 1.94 18.99
N THR A 10 -6.18 0.78 18.84
CA THR A 10 -5.56 -0.41 18.26
C THR A 10 -5.21 -0.21 16.79
N SER A 11 -6.06 0.46 16.01
CA SER A 11 -5.76 0.75 14.59
C SER A 11 -4.54 1.66 14.46
N SER A 12 -4.41 2.66 15.33
CA SER A 12 -3.26 3.58 15.33
C SER A 12 -1.97 2.86 15.75
N ASP A 13 -2.04 2.02 16.78
CA ASP A 13 -0.88 1.26 17.25
C ASP A 13 -0.43 0.22 16.23
N LEU A 14 -1.38 -0.45 15.56
CA LEU A 14 -1.10 -1.36 14.47
C LEU A 14 -0.45 -0.64 13.29
N GLN A 15 -1.00 0.51 12.89
CA GLN A 15 -0.44 1.29 11.78
C GLN A 15 1.01 1.71 12.06
N ARG A 16 1.32 2.17 13.28
CA ARG A 16 2.70 2.50 13.67
C ARG A 16 3.62 1.28 13.70
N ALA A 17 3.11 0.13 14.14
CA ALA A 17 3.89 -1.11 14.14
C ALA A 17 4.27 -1.52 12.70
N ILE A 18 3.31 -1.44 11.78
CA ILE A 18 3.54 -1.70 10.35
C ILE A 18 4.56 -0.70 9.79
N GLU A 19 4.39 0.59 10.04
CA GLU A 19 5.31 1.64 9.54
C GLU A 19 6.74 1.41 10.03
N ARG A 20 6.93 1.07 11.30
CA ARG A 20 8.25 0.73 11.86
C ARG A 20 8.86 -0.49 11.16
N ASP A 21 8.05 -1.52 10.90
CA ASP A 21 8.55 -2.75 10.27
C ASP A 21 8.85 -2.54 8.77
N LEU A 22 8.29 -1.50 8.13
CA LEU A 22 8.58 -1.11 6.75
C LEU A 22 9.83 -0.23 6.60
N GLU A 23 10.23 0.50 7.66
CA GLU A 23 11.37 1.43 7.65
C GLU A 23 12.67 0.80 7.12
N PRO A 24 13.08 -0.43 7.50
CA PRO A 24 14.31 -1.06 7.00
C PRO A 24 14.30 -1.30 5.48
N PHE A 25 13.13 -1.38 4.88
CA PHE A 25 12.93 -1.55 3.43
C PHE A 25 12.74 -0.21 2.70
N GLY A 26 12.74 0.89 3.45
CA GLY A 26 12.47 2.25 3.00
C GLY A 26 11.07 2.42 2.42
N LEU A 27 10.11 1.56 2.76
CA LEU A 27 8.74 1.57 2.24
C LEU A 27 7.83 2.40 3.15
N ASP A 28 6.84 3.07 2.57
CA ASP A 28 5.73 3.67 3.32
C ASP A 28 4.49 2.76 3.32
N GLY A 29 3.49 3.09 4.14
CA GLY A 29 2.26 2.30 4.21
C GLY A 29 1.50 2.25 2.87
N GLY A 30 1.63 3.26 2.02
CA GLY A 30 1.02 3.29 0.69
C GLY A 30 1.73 2.36 -0.30
N ASP A 31 3.07 2.29 -0.24
CA ASP A 31 3.86 1.34 -1.01
C ASP A 31 3.49 -0.09 -0.61
N TYR A 32 3.40 -0.36 0.69
CA TYR A 32 2.99 -1.68 1.19
C TYR A 32 1.56 -2.02 0.78
N GLN A 33 0.62 -1.07 0.87
CA GLN A 33 -0.76 -1.28 0.43
C GLN A 33 -0.81 -1.63 -1.06
N LEU A 34 -0.04 -0.94 -1.91
CA LEU A 34 0.06 -1.26 -3.33
C LEU A 34 0.55 -2.69 -3.55
N LEU A 35 1.64 -3.09 -2.87
CA LEU A 35 2.22 -4.43 -3.00
C LEU A 35 1.25 -5.51 -2.50
N ALA A 36 0.54 -5.27 -1.40
CA ALA A 36 -0.46 -6.18 -0.86
C ALA A 36 -1.62 -6.37 -1.84
N MET A 37 -2.12 -5.30 -2.46
CA MET A 37 -3.19 -5.39 -3.47
C MET A 37 -2.76 -6.15 -4.72
N LEU A 38 -1.50 -5.97 -5.17
CA LEU A 38 -0.97 -6.76 -6.28
C LEU A 38 -0.79 -8.22 -5.90
N SER A 39 -0.31 -8.51 -4.69
CA SER A 39 -0.11 -9.88 -4.21
C SER A 39 -1.40 -10.68 -4.07
N ASP A 40 -2.52 -10.01 -3.78
CA ASP A 40 -3.85 -10.64 -3.66
C ASP A 40 -4.55 -10.77 -5.02
N ALA A 41 -4.07 -10.06 -6.05
CA ALA A 41 -4.65 -10.10 -7.39
C ALA A 41 -4.32 -11.42 -8.12
N PRO A 42 -5.20 -11.90 -9.01
CA PRO A 42 -4.90 -13.05 -9.87
C PRO A 42 -3.58 -12.86 -10.63
N ASP A 43 -2.71 -13.86 -10.56
CA ASP A 43 -1.36 -13.87 -11.15
C ASP A 43 -0.43 -12.74 -10.67
N GLY A 44 -0.73 -12.07 -9.54
CA GLY A 44 0.09 -11.00 -9.01
C GLY A 44 0.06 -9.71 -9.85
N ARG A 45 -0.97 -9.53 -10.69
CA ARG A 45 -1.06 -8.44 -11.67
C ARG A 45 -2.42 -7.75 -11.64
N MET A 46 -2.40 -6.45 -11.93
CA MET A 46 -3.61 -5.64 -12.00
C MET A 46 -3.44 -4.54 -13.05
N LYS A 47 -4.53 -4.15 -13.73
CA LYS A 47 -4.48 -2.97 -14.59
C LYS A 47 -4.24 -1.73 -13.75
N MET A 48 -3.50 -0.78 -14.31
CA MET A 48 -3.18 0.47 -13.62
C MET A 48 -4.44 1.26 -13.20
N CYS A 49 -5.51 1.23 -13.99
CA CYS A 49 -6.77 1.89 -13.64
C CYS A 49 -7.42 1.24 -12.42
N ASP A 50 -7.54 -0.08 -12.41
CA ASP A 50 -8.19 -0.84 -11.35
C ASP A 50 -7.40 -0.70 -10.04
N LEU A 51 -6.07 -0.66 -10.13
CA LEU A 51 -5.18 -0.40 -9.00
C LEU A 51 -5.34 1.02 -8.45
N ALA A 52 -5.55 2.03 -9.31
CA ALA A 52 -5.78 3.41 -8.88
C ALA A 52 -7.09 3.51 -8.10
N ASP A 53 -8.15 2.89 -8.62
CA ASP A 53 -9.47 2.86 -8.01
C ASP A 53 -9.44 2.13 -6.65
N THR A 54 -8.78 0.97 -6.60
CA THR A 54 -8.61 0.18 -5.37
C THR A 54 -7.87 0.95 -4.29
N LEU A 55 -6.79 1.64 -4.64
CA LEU A 55 -6.00 2.47 -3.72
C LEU A 55 -6.62 3.85 -3.46
N ARG A 56 -7.75 4.19 -4.12
CA ARG A 56 -8.40 5.51 -4.07
C ARG A 56 -7.43 6.65 -4.41
N LEU A 57 -6.52 6.41 -5.35
CA LEU A 57 -5.56 7.38 -5.84
C LEU A 57 -6.04 7.99 -7.15
N SER A 58 -5.70 9.26 -7.38
CA SER A 58 -5.75 9.80 -8.74
C SER A 58 -4.75 9.07 -9.63
N ARG A 59 -4.94 9.12 -10.96
CA ARG A 59 -3.99 8.53 -11.91
C ARG A 59 -2.57 9.06 -11.72
N SER A 60 -2.42 10.37 -11.51
CA SER A 60 -1.10 10.99 -11.25
C SER A 60 -0.52 10.56 -9.91
N GLY A 61 -1.37 10.39 -8.88
CA GLY A 61 -0.97 9.85 -7.57
C GLY A 61 -0.45 8.43 -7.67
N LEU A 62 -1.14 7.56 -8.43
CA LEU A 62 -0.68 6.21 -8.68
C LEU A 62 0.63 6.18 -9.48
N THR A 63 0.77 6.97 -10.55
CA THR A 63 2.02 7.03 -11.32
C THR A 63 3.20 7.35 -10.41
N ARG A 64 3.08 8.39 -9.57
CA ARG A 64 4.16 8.80 -8.66
C ARG A 64 4.55 7.69 -7.69
N ARG A 65 3.57 6.99 -7.12
CA ARG A 65 3.82 5.87 -6.19
C ARG A 65 4.42 4.67 -6.90
N MET A 66 3.87 4.30 -8.06
CA MET A 66 4.34 3.21 -8.90
C MET A 66 5.81 3.39 -9.30
N ASP A 67 6.24 4.62 -9.63
CA ASP A 67 7.63 4.90 -9.96
C ASP A 67 8.58 4.63 -8.79
N GLY A 68 8.15 4.82 -7.54
CA GLY A 68 8.91 4.49 -6.34
C GLY A 68 9.17 2.99 -6.21
N VAL A 69 8.12 2.17 -6.29
CA VAL A 69 8.22 0.71 -6.17
C VAL A 69 8.91 0.05 -7.38
N LEU A 70 8.77 0.62 -8.59
CA LEU A 70 9.51 0.19 -9.78
C LEU A 70 11.02 0.44 -9.65
N ARG A 71 11.41 1.61 -9.15
CA ARG A 71 12.83 1.93 -8.93
C ARG A 71 13.49 0.97 -7.94
N LYS A 72 12.72 0.49 -6.95
CA LYS A 72 13.15 -0.54 -5.99
C LYS A 72 13.08 -1.97 -6.56
N LYS A 73 12.60 -2.15 -7.79
CA LYS A 73 12.43 -3.45 -8.46
C LYS A 73 11.49 -4.41 -7.71
N LEU A 74 10.52 -3.87 -6.98
CA LEU A 74 9.51 -4.66 -6.26
C LEU A 74 8.34 -5.08 -7.17
N VAL A 75 8.16 -4.37 -8.28
CA VAL A 75 7.14 -4.63 -9.29
C VAL A 75 7.73 -4.44 -10.69
N THR A 76 7.04 -4.96 -11.70
CA THR A 76 7.37 -4.76 -13.11
C THR A 76 6.10 -4.44 -13.91
N ARG A 77 6.25 -3.74 -15.04
CA ARG A 77 5.17 -3.57 -16.02
C ARG A 77 5.26 -4.70 -17.04
N VAL A 78 4.14 -5.34 -17.33
CA VAL A 78 3.99 -6.46 -18.28
C VAL A 78 2.93 -6.17 -19.32
#